data_AF-A0A524Q0Q6-F1
#
_entry.id   AF-A0A524Q0Q6-F1
#
_cell.length_a   1.000
_cell.length_b   1.000
_cell.length_c   1.000
_cell.angle_alpha   90.00
_cell.angle_beta   90.00
_cell.angle_gamma   90.00
#
_symmetry.space_group_name_H-M   'P 1'
#
loop_
_entity.id
_entity.type
_entity.pdbx_description
1 polymer ?
#
loop_
_entity_poly.entity_id
_entity_poly.type
_entity_poly.pdbx_seq_one_letter_code
_entity_poly.pdbx_strand_id
1 'polypeptide(L)'
;MKKFTFRLQTRLNLRETREREIRNELAKIVSLQNRERDKQADLRRRIEEQKSLFGDKLKRGSYSPGEAIIFERFVDVSLRAIDTAEGRIREMEPLVREVRARLVDASRARKVVDKLKERRKAEYDYGLNRELAKENDESNSRIYEMRKKETA
;
A
#
# COMPACT_ATOMS: atom_id res chain seq x y z
N MET A 1 36.82 -10.48 8.90
CA MET A 1 36.09 -9.23 9.28
C MET A 1 34.82 -9.60 10.03
N LYS A 2 34.50 -8.91 11.13
CA LYS A 2 33.23 -9.13 11.84
C LYS A 2 32.07 -8.74 10.91
N LYS A 3 30.88 -9.29 11.12
CA LYS A 3 29.67 -8.87 10.38
C LYS A 3 29.01 -7.70 11.10
N PHE A 4 28.46 -6.74 10.37
CA PHE A 4 27.66 -5.67 10.97
C PHE A 4 26.46 -6.25 11.72
N THR A 5 26.28 -5.86 12.98
CA THR A 5 25.14 -6.27 13.80
C THR A 5 24.40 -5.05 14.31
N PHE A 6 23.12 -4.94 13.97
CA PHE A 6 22.28 -3.83 14.41
C PHE A 6 21.54 -4.22 15.69
N ARG A 7 21.89 -3.60 16.82
CA ARG A 7 21.31 -3.91 18.14
C ARG A 7 19.79 -3.77 18.20
N LEU A 8 19.19 -2.90 17.37
CA LEU A 8 17.75 -2.66 17.34
C LEU A 8 17.03 -3.44 16.22
N GLN A 9 17.65 -4.48 15.64
CA GLN A 9 17.05 -5.25 14.55
C GLN A 9 15.71 -5.89 14.96
N THR A 10 15.60 -6.44 16.18
CA THR A 10 14.34 -6.99 16.69
C THR A 10 13.25 -5.94 16.77
N ARG A 11 13.59 -4.72 17.22
CA ARG A 11 12.65 -3.60 17.29
C ARG A 11 12.21 -3.13 15.91
N LEU A 12 13.12 -3.13 14.93
CA LEU A 12 12.80 -2.81 13.53
C LEU A 12 11.81 -3.84 12.96
N ASN A 13 12.09 -5.13 13.13
CA ASN A 13 11.21 -6.21 12.68
C ASN A 13 9.81 -6.11 13.31
N LEU A 14 9.72 -5.81 14.61
CA LEU A 14 8.43 -5.63 15.28
C LEU A 14 7.63 -4.46 14.67
N ARG A 15 8.32 -3.35 14.34
CA ARG A 15 7.68 -2.19 13.71
C ARG A 15 7.22 -2.48 12.28
N GLU A 16 8.00 -3.25 11.52
CA GLU A 16 7.62 -3.72 10.18
C GLU A 16 6.38 -4.62 10.23
N THR A 17 6.34 -5.58 11.15
CA THR A 17 5.17 -6.44 11.35
C THR A 17 3.95 -5.61 11.70
N ARG A 18 4.08 -4.65 12.65
CA ARG A 18 2.97 -3.79 13.04
C ARG A 18 2.44 -2.94 11.89
N GLU A 19 3.32 -2.35 11.09
CA GLU A 19 2.90 -1.59 9.90
C GLU A 19 2.17 -2.50 8.89
N ARG A 20 2.65 -3.73 8.70
CA ARG A 20 2.03 -4.71 7.79
C ARG A 20 0.63 -5.11 8.27
N GLU A 21 0.45 -5.32 9.57
CA GLU A 21 -0.87 -5.61 10.17
C GLU A 21 -1.87 -4.49 9.88
N ILE A 22 -1.48 -3.23 10.15
CA ILE A 22 -2.36 -2.07 9.94
C ILE A 22 -2.64 -1.88 8.44
N ARG A 23 -1.66 -2.14 7.57
CA ARG A 23 -1.87 -2.12 6.12
C ARG A 23 -2.88 -3.17 5.67
N ASN A 24 -2.81 -4.37 6.22
CA ASN A 24 -3.76 -5.44 5.92
C ASN A 24 -5.17 -5.11 6.43
N GLU A 25 -5.28 -4.48 7.60
CA GLU A 25 -6.54 -3.96 8.13
C GLU A 25 -7.15 -2.92 7.18
N LEU A 26 -6.36 -1.94 6.74
CA LEU A 26 -6.80 -0.93 5.77
C LEU A 26 -7.25 -1.58 4.45
N ALA A 27 -6.50 -2.56 3.96
CA ALA A 27 -6.83 -3.26 2.72
C ALA A 27 -8.18 -3.99 2.80
N LYS A 28 -8.51 -4.59 3.95
CA LYS A 28 -9.82 -5.23 4.16
C LYS A 28 -10.96 -4.22 4.06
N ILE A 29 -10.84 -3.08 4.74
CA ILE A 29 -11.88 -2.05 4.75
C ILE A 29 -12.06 -1.44 3.36
N VAL A 30 -10.95 -1.12 2.68
CA VAL A 30 -10.98 -0.59 1.31
C VAL A 30 -11.58 -1.61 0.33
N SER A 31 -11.28 -2.90 0.50
CA SER A 31 -11.89 -3.95 -0.33
C SER A 31 -13.41 -4.01 -0.16
N LEU A 32 -13.91 -3.89 1.08
CA LEU A 32 -15.36 -3.82 1.33
C LEU A 32 -15.98 -2.56 0.69
N GLN A 33 -15.33 -1.40 0.85
CA GLN A 33 -15.79 -0.15 0.23
C GLN A 33 -15.85 -0.27 -1.30
N ASN A 34 -14.84 -0.88 -1.92
CA ASN A 34 -14.81 -1.08 -3.37
C ASN A 34 -15.91 -2.04 -3.84
N ARG A 35 -16.19 -3.12 -3.09
CA ARG A 35 -17.32 -4.01 -3.41
C ARG A 35 -18.67 -3.29 -3.41
N GLU A 36 -18.89 -2.36 -2.47
CA GLU A 36 -20.12 -1.56 -2.47
C GLU A 36 -20.16 -0.59 -3.65
N ARG A 37 -19.02 0.02 -4.03
CA ARG A 37 -18.92 0.87 -5.24
C ARG A 37 -19.18 0.09 -6.52
N ASP A 38 -18.65 -1.13 -6.62
CA ASP A 38 -18.85 -1.99 -7.79
C ASP A 38 -20.32 -2.37 -7.94
N LYS A 39 -21.01 -2.68 -6.83
CA LYS A 39 -22.47 -2.90 -6.83
C LYS A 39 -23.24 -1.68 -7.32
N GLN A 40 -22.88 -0.48 -6.87
CA GLN A 40 -23.51 0.76 -7.35
C GLN A 40 -23.29 0.98 -8.84
N ALA A 41 -22.06 0.78 -9.31
CA ALA A 41 -21.72 0.92 -10.73
C ALA A 41 -22.50 -0.08 -11.59
N ASP A 42 -22.61 -1.34 -11.15
CA ASP A 42 -23.39 -2.36 -11.83
C ASP A 42 -24.88 -2.01 -11.89
N LEU A 43 -25.48 -1.58 -10.77
CA LEU A 43 -26.88 -1.16 -10.74
C LEU A 43 -27.15 0.04 -11.65
N ARG A 44 -26.28 1.06 -11.63
CA ARG A 44 -26.39 2.23 -12.52
C ARG A 44 -26.32 1.83 -13.98
N ARG A 45 -25.40 0.94 -14.34
CA ARG A 45 -25.27 0.40 -15.69
C ARG A 45 -26.54 -0.34 -16.11
N ARG A 46 -27.06 -1.23 -15.26
CA ARG A 46 -28.30 -1.99 -15.55
C ARG A 46 -29.52 -1.07 -15.71
N ILE A 47 -29.63 -0.02 -14.89
CA ILE A 47 -30.68 1.00 -15.04
C ILE A 47 -30.60 1.63 -16.44
N GLU A 48 -29.40 2.05 -16.87
CA GLU A 48 -29.24 2.71 -18.17
C GLU A 48 -29.51 1.76 -19.34
N GLU A 49 -29.04 0.51 -19.26
CA GLU A 49 -29.35 -0.53 -20.26
C GLU A 49 -30.86 -0.75 -20.40
N GLN A 50 -31.56 -0.93 -19.28
CA GLN A 50 -33.02 -1.12 -19.27
C GLN A 50 -33.76 0.12 -19.75
N LYS A 51 -33.29 1.31 -19.39
CA LYS A 51 -33.87 2.58 -19.85
C LYS A 51 -33.74 2.75 -21.36
N SER A 52 -32.60 2.39 -21.95
CA SER A 52 -32.37 2.39 -23.39
C SER A 52 -33.32 1.42 -24.11
N LEU A 53 -33.40 0.17 -23.63
CA LEU A 53 -34.29 -0.86 -24.18
C LEU A 53 -35.76 -0.45 -24.10
N PHE A 54 -36.18 0.11 -22.96
CA PHE A 54 -37.55 0.58 -22.77
C PHE A 54 -37.84 1.79 -23.66
N GLY A 55 -36.91 2.73 -23.79
CA GLY A 55 -37.03 3.89 -24.69
C GLY A 55 -37.18 3.49 -26.15
N ASP A 56 -36.45 2.46 -26.61
CA ASP A 56 -36.59 1.94 -27.97
C ASP A 56 -37.93 1.25 -28.21
N LYS A 57 -38.44 0.48 -27.23
CA LYS A 57 -39.79 -0.10 -27.29
C LYS A 57 -40.87 0.99 -27.34
N LEU A 58 -40.70 2.05 -26.56
CA LEU A 58 -41.62 3.20 -26.53
C LEU A 58 -41.69 3.88 -27.89
N LYS A 59 -40.53 4.15 -28.52
CA LYS A 59 -40.46 4.74 -29.88
C LYS A 59 -41.10 3.87 -30.95
N ARG A 60 -41.02 2.55 -30.82
CA ARG A 60 -41.63 1.58 -31.74
C ARG A 60 -43.13 1.35 -31.47
N GLY A 61 -43.71 1.98 -30.45
CA GLY A 61 -45.11 1.82 -30.07
C GLY A 61 -45.46 0.42 -29.55
N SER A 62 -44.45 -0.39 -29.19
CA SER A 62 -44.61 -1.81 -28.89
C SER A 62 -44.53 -2.11 -27.39
N TYR A 63 -44.97 -1.18 -26.53
CA TYR A 63 -44.88 -1.32 -25.07
C TYR A 63 -46.26 -1.58 -24.44
N SER A 64 -46.28 -2.37 -23.37
CA SER A 64 -47.47 -2.59 -22.55
C SER A 64 -47.42 -1.77 -21.25
N PRO A 65 -48.57 -1.34 -20.70
CA PRO A 65 -48.62 -0.69 -19.39
C PRO A 65 -48.00 -1.52 -18.26
N GLY A 66 -48.12 -2.85 -18.34
CA GLY A 66 -47.50 -3.75 -17.37
C GLY A 66 -45.97 -3.71 -17.37
N GLU A 67 -45.35 -3.64 -18.56
CA GLU A 67 -43.90 -3.48 -18.68
C GLU A 67 -43.41 -2.14 -18.10
N ALA A 68 -44.20 -1.07 -18.25
CA ALA A 68 -43.88 0.24 -17.68
C ALA A 68 -43.82 0.20 -16.16
N ILE A 69 -44.83 -0.43 -15.52
CA ILE A 69 -44.88 -0.60 -14.05
C ILE A 69 -43.70 -1.43 -13.55
N ILE A 70 -43.36 -2.52 -14.25
CA ILE A 70 -42.22 -3.38 -13.88
C ILE A 70 -40.91 -2.60 -13.98
N PHE A 71 -40.73 -1.82 -15.04
CA PHE A 71 -39.54 -0.99 -15.23
C PHE A 71 -39.40 0.07 -14.13
N GLU A 72 -40.47 0.81 -13.83
CA GLU A 72 -40.48 1.81 -12.77
C GLU A 72 -40.11 1.20 -11.40
N ARG A 73 -40.71 0.04 -11.07
CA ARG A 73 -40.40 -0.68 -9.84
C ARG A 73 -38.94 -1.16 -9.80
N PHE A 74 -38.40 -1.64 -10.92
CA PHE A 74 -37.00 -2.03 -11.00
C PHE A 74 -36.07 -0.84 -10.74
N VAL A 75 -36.37 0.33 -11.33
CA VAL A 75 -35.58 1.55 -11.12
C VAL A 75 -35.64 1.98 -9.66
N ASP A 76 -36.83 2.07 -9.06
CA ASP A 76 -36.98 2.47 -7.65
C ASP A 76 -36.21 1.54 -6.70
N VAL A 77 -36.35 0.21 -6.85
CA VAL A 77 -35.61 -0.76 -6.04
C VAL A 77 -34.09 -0.62 -6.24
N SER A 78 -33.65 -0.41 -7.47
CA SER A 78 -32.22 -0.26 -7.79
C SER A 78 -31.64 1.03 -7.21
N LEU A 79 -32.39 2.14 -7.24
CA LEU A 79 -31.98 3.41 -6.63
C LEU A 79 -31.88 3.30 -5.11
N ARG A 80 -32.87 2.67 -4.45
CA ARG A 80 -32.79 2.41 -2.99
C ARG A 80 -31.60 1.55 -2.61
N ALA A 81 -31.27 0.55 -3.44
CA ALA A 81 -30.08 -0.27 -3.22
C ALA A 81 -28.78 0.53 -3.40
N ILE A 82 -28.72 1.45 -4.37
CA ILE A 82 -27.59 2.37 -4.55
C ILE A 82 -27.43 3.26 -3.32
N ASP A 83 -28.52 3.86 -2.82
CA ASP A 83 -28.50 4.73 -1.64
C ASP A 83 -28.05 3.98 -0.39
N THR A 84 -28.53 2.74 -0.21
CA THR A 84 -28.11 1.87 0.89
C THR A 84 -26.61 1.57 0.83
N ALA A 85 -26.10 1.24 -0.36
CA ALA A 85 -24.66 1.04 -0.57
C ALA A 85 -23.86 2.33 -0.31
N GLU A 86 -24.42 3.50 -0.64
CA GLU A 86 -23.77 4.79 -0.39
C GLU A 86 -23.69 5.09 1.10
N GLY A 87 -24.76 4.81 1.85
CA GLY A 87 -24.78 4.90 3.31
C GLY A 87 -23.65 4.07 3.94
N ARG A 88 -23.51 2.80 3.53
CA ARG A 88 -22.42 1.92 3.99
C ARG A 88 -21.03 2.48 3.67
N ILE A 89 -20.84 3.01 2.47
CA ILE A 89 -19.57 3.63 2.07
C ILE A 89 -19.24 4.82 2.99
N ARG A 90 -20.23 5.68 3.27
CA ARG A 90 -20.08 6.82 4.17
C ARG A 90 -19.78 6.40 5.61
N GLU A 91 -20.42 5.35 6.10
CA GLU A 91 -20.14 4.78 7.43
C GLU A 91 -18.72 4.19 7.55
N MET A 92 -18.17 3.66 6.46
CA MET A 92 -16.79 3.16 6.43
C MET A 92 -15.74 4.29 6.37
N GLU A 93 -16.11 5.49 5.93
CA GLU A 93 -15.20 6.62 5.71
C GLU A 93 -14.38 7.02 6.96
N PRO A 94 -15.00 7.19 8.16
CA PRO A 94 -14.27 7.53 9.38
C PRO A 94 -13.27 6.43 9.77
N LEU A 95 -13.66 5.17 9.65
CA LEU A 95 -12.79 4.02 9.97
C LEU A 95 -11.58 3.97 9.02
N VAL A 96 -11.79 4.21 7.72
CA VAL A 96 -10.68 4.32 6.74
C VAL A 96 -9.72 5.45 7.13
N ARG A 97 -10.23 6.62 7.53
CA ARG A 97 -9.41 7.76 7.96
C ARG A 97 -8.59 7.42 9.19
N GLU A 98 -9.21 6.79 10.19
CA GLU A 98 -8.54 6.37 11.42
C GLU A 98 -7.41 5.37 11.15
N VAL A 99 -7.68 4.32 10.38
CA VAL A 99 -6.68 3.30 10.06
C VAL A 99 -5.55 3.89 9.21
N ARG A 100 -5.85 4.83 8.30
CA ARG A 100 -4.82 5.56 7.55
C ARG A 100 -3.93 6.39 8.47
N ALA A 101 -4.48 7.10 9.45
CA ALA A 101 -3.69 7.85 10.42
C ALA A 101 -2.76 6.92 11.21
N ARG A 102 -3.29 5.80 11.72
CA ARG A 102 -2.49 4.77 12.41
C ARG A 102 -1.37 4.20 11.53
N LEU A 103 -1.64 4.00 10.23
CA LEU A 103 -0.63 3.52 9.28
C LEU A 103 0.49 4.54 9.06
N VAL A 104 0.16 5.83 8.95
CA VAL A 104 1.14 6.91 8.82
C VAL A 104 2.06 6.93 10.04
N ASP A 105 1.50 6.85 11.24
CA ASP A 105 2.28 6.86 12.48
C ASP A 105 3.16 5.62 12.62
N ALA A 106 2.64 4.43 12.27
CA ALA A 106 3.42 3.21 12.24
C ALA A 106 4.59 3.30 11.24
N SER A 107 4.35 3.86 10.05
CA SER A 107 5.37 4.06 9.03
C SER A 107 6.44 5.05 9.49
N ARG A 108 6.05 6.18 10.11
CA ARG A 108 6.99 7.13 10.71
C ARG A 108 7.86 6.47 11.77
N ALA A 109 7.25 5.70 12.69
CA ALA A 109 7.97 4.99 13.74
C ALA A 109 8.96 3.96 13.18
N ARG A 110 8.61 3.22 12.12
CA ARG A 110 9.52 2.32 11.43
C ARG A 110 10.70 3.08 10.82
N LYS A 111 10.41 4.14 10.05
CA LYS A 111 11.43 4.94 9.34
C LYS A 111 12.48 5.54 10.28
N VAL A 112 12.11 5.91 11.50
CA VAL A 112 13.08 6.39 12.50
C VAL A 112 14.12 5.32 12.83
N VAL A 113 13.68 4.08 13.10
CA VAL A 113 14.60 2.97 13.43
C VAL A 113 15.43 2.56 12.22
N ASP A 114 14.83 2.61 11.03
CA ASP A 114 15.48 2.30 9.77
C ASP A 114 16.63 3.28 9.47
N LYS A 115 16.38 4.59 9.57
CA LYS A 115 17.42 5.63 9.45
C LYS A 115 18.55 5.46 10.47
N LEU A 116 18.23 5.04 11.70
CA LEU A 116 19.26 4.73 12.70
C LEU A 116 20.13 3.54 12.27
N LYS A 117 19.53 2.51 11.66
CA LYS A 117 20.27 1.37 11.11
C LYS A 117 21.19 1.80 9.98
N GLU A 118 20.69 2.59 9.03
CA GLU A 118 21.47 3.13 7.91
C GLU A 118 22.68 3.93 8.39
N ARG A 119 22.48 4.84 9.36
CA ARG A 119 23.56 5.63 9.94
C ARG A 119 24.62 4.75 10.62
N ARG A 120 24.20 3.78 11.42
CA ARG A 120 25.12 2.84 12.09
C ARG A 120 25.88 1.97 11.11
N LYS A 121 25.24 1.59 9.99
CA LYS A 121 25.89 0.84 8.93
C LYS A 121 26.95 1.71 8.22
N ALA A 122 26.63 2.96 7.91
CA ALA A 122 27.58 3.88 7.31
C ALA A 122 28.81 4.13 8.21
N GLU A 123 28.60 4.29 9.53
CA GLU A 123 29.69 4.39 10.51
C GLU A 123 30.57 3.13 10.52
N TYR A 124 29.94 1.95 10.47
CA TYR A 124 30.64 0.67 10.42
C TYR A 124 31.47 0.51 9.12
N ASP A 125 30.87 0.79 7.97
CA ASP A 125 31.51 0.68 6.66
C ASP A 125 32.68 1.67 6.54
N TYR A 126 32.54 2.88 7.09
CA TYR A 126 33.63 3.86 7.14
C TYR A 126 34.80 3.37 8.00
N GLY A 127 34.52 2.83 9.19
CA GLY A 127 35.55 2.26 10.06
C GLY A 127 36.30 1.10 9.39
N LEU A 128 35.55 0.20 8.75
CA LEU A 128 36.12 -0.93 8.03
C LEU A 128 37.01 -0.49 6.87
N ASN A 129 36.56 0.47 6.06
CA ASN A 129 37.35 1.00 4.96
C ASN A 129 38.64 1.67 5.45
N ARG A 130 38.60 2.34 6.61
CA ARG A 130 39.79 2.94 7.21
C ARG A 130 40.80 1.88 7.69
N GLU A 131 40.33 0.79 8.30
CA GLU A 131 41.20 -0.31 8.70
C GLU A 131 41.83 -0.99 7.48
N LEU A 132 41.02 -1.29 6.45
CA LEU A 132 41.50 -1.88 5.20
C LEU A 132 42.52 -0.99 4.49
N ALA A 133 42.30 0.33 4.46
CA ALA A 133 43.25 1.26 3.88
C ALA A 133 44.60 1.22 4.61
N LYS A 134 44.59 1.20 5.96
CA LYS A 134 45.82 1.08 6.75
C LYS A 134 46.55 -0.24 6.50
N GLU A 135 45.83 -1.37 6.52
CA GLU A 135 46.42 -2.68 6.24
C GLU A 135 47.04 -2.74 4.84
N ASN A 136 46.39 -2.12 3.86
CA ASN A 136 46.89 -2.04 2.50
C ASN A 136 48.14 -1.16 2.38
N ASP A 137 48.13 0.02 3.02
CA ASP A 137 49.31 0.91 3.06
C ASP A 137 50.50 0.23 3.74
N GLU A 138 50.28 -0.41 4.90
CA GLU A 138 51.32 -1.17 5.61
C GLU A 138 51.89 -2.32 4.76
N SER A 139 51.01 -3.05 4.07
CA SER A 139 51.41 -4.13 3.16
C SER A 139 52.24 -3.60 1.99
N ASN A 140 51.80 -2.49 1.38
CA ASN A 140 52.51 -1.84 0.28
C ASN A 140 53.88 -1.32 0.70
N SER A 141 53.99 -0.69 1.88
CA SER A 141 55.27 -0.25 2.44
C SER A 141 56.22 -1.42 2.68
N ARG A 142 55.74 -2.54 3.24
CA ARG A 142 56.57 -3.75 3.44
C ARG A 142 57.04 -4.34 2.11
N ILE A 143 56.16 -4.43 1.11
CA ILE A 143 56.52 -4.92 -0.23
C ILE A 143 57.59 -4.01 -0.87
N TYR A 144 57.43 -2.69 -0.73
CA TYR A 144 58.40 -1.72 -1.23
C TYR A 144 59.77 -1.86 -0.55
N GLU A 145 59.79 -2.00 0.78
CA GLU A 145 61.02 -2.21 1.55
C GLU A 145 61.73 -3.52 1.18
N MET A 146 60.98 -4.61 0.95
CA MET A 146 61.54 -5.89 0.49
C MET A 146 62.20 -5.74 -0.89
N ARG A 147 61.48 -5.14 -1.85
CA ARG A 147 62.03 -4.92 -3.20
C ARG A 147 63.28 -4.05 -3.18
N LYS A 148 63.31 -3.01 -2.33
CA LYS A 148 64.48 -2.14 -2.20
C LYS A 148 65.71 -2.89 -1.67
N LYS A 149 65.52 -3.87 -0.77
CA LYS A 149 66.59 -4.74 -0.25
C LYS A 149 67.08 -5.78 -1.27
N GLU A 150 66.23 -6.21 -2.20
CA GLU A 150 66.62 -7.15 -3.27
C GLU A 150 67.43 -6.47 -4.39
N THR A 151 67.26 -5.17 -4.57
CA THR A 151 67.95 -4.37 -5.59
C THR A 151 69.22 -3.67 -5.10
N ALA A 152 69.61 -3.88 -3.84
CA ALA A 152 70.80 -3.30 -3.20
C ALA A 152 71.84 -4.38 -2.93
#